data_AF-A0A916DU96-F1
#
_entry.id   AF-A0A916DU96-F1
#
_cell.length_a   1.000
_cell.length_b   1.000
_cell.length_c   1.000
_cell.angle_alpha   90.00
_cell.angle_beta   90.00
_cell.angle_gamma   90.00
#
_symmetry.space_group_name_H-M   'P 1'
#
loop_
_entity.id
_entity.type
_entity.pdbx_description
1 polymer ?
#
loop_
_entity_poly.entity_id
_entity_poly.type
_entity_poly.pdbx_seq_one_letter_code
_entity_poly.pdbx_strand_id
1 'polypeptide(L)' 'MSRSSRSPRPPLRPWQEKALVRFESGTEPDFLAVATPGAGKTTFALEAAQRALAAGRVRRVVVVTPTQHL' A
#
# COMPACT_ATOMS: atom_id res chain seq x y z
N MET A 1 16.26 22.33 -7.83
CA MET A 1 15.21 21.31 -7.57
C MET A 1 15.87 20.13 -6.87
N SER A 2 15.71 20.01 -5.55
CA SER A 2 16.38 18.95 -4.76
C SER A 2 15.73 17.58 -5.07
N ARG A 3 16.50 16.65 -5.64
CA ARG A 3 16.08 15.25 -5.76
C ARG A 3 16.14 14.64 -4.36
N SER A 4 14.99 14.41 -3.75
CA SER A 4 14.91 13.65 -2.49
C SER A 4 15.52 12.26 -2.72
N SER A 5 16.56 11.91 -1.95
CA SER A 5 17.15 10.58 -1.97
C SER A 5 16.12 9.56 -1.49
N ARG A 6 15.68 8.66 -2.36
CA ARG A 6 14.75 7.59 -2.00
C ARG A 6 15.52 6.52 -1.24
N SER A 7 15.33 6.41 0.07
CA SER A 7 15.88 5.29 0.84
C SER A 7 15.41 3.96 0.24
N PRO A 8 16.28 2.93 0.19
CA PRO A 8 15.90 1.60 -0.28
C PRO A 8 14.72 1.10 0.54
N ARG A 9 13.65 0.68 -0.16
CA ARG A 9 12.52 0.06 0.53
C ARG A 9 12.90 -1.39 0.86
N PRO A 10 12.69 -1.86 2.10
CA PRO A 10 12.89 -3.26 2.42
C PRO A 10 12.00 -4.14 1.53
N PRO A 11 12.42 -5.38 1.23
CA PRO A 11 11.63 -6.30 0.44
C PRO A 11 10.29 -6.58 1.11
N LEU A 12 9.28 -6.88 0.28
CA LEU A 12 7.95 -7.22 0.77
C LEU A 12 7.97 -8.57 1.47
N ARG A 13 7.15 -8.68 2.53
CA ARG A 13 6.90 -9.96 3.19
C ARG A 13 5.99 -10.82 2.31
N PRO A 14 6.08 -12.16 2.38
CA PRO A 14 5.28 -13.04 1.51
C PRO A 14 3.77 -12.79 1.56
N TRP A 15 3.22 -12.38 2.72
CA TRP A 15 1.80 -12.05 2.81
C TRP A 15 1.45 -10.76 2.06
N GLN A 16 2.34 -9.76 2.04
CA GLN A 16 2.15 -8.49 1.36
C GLN A 16 2.14 -8.69 -0.15
N GLU A 17 3.05 -9.52 -0.67
CA GLU A 17 3.07 -9.90 -2.09
C GLU A 17 1.79 -10.62 -2.50
N LYS A 18 1.36 -11.62 -1.73
CA LYS A 18 0.10 -12.34 -1.99
C LYS A 18 -1.11 -11.41 -1.95
N ALA A 19 -1.14 -10.47 -1.00
CA ALA A 19 -2.20 -9.49 -0.90
C ALA A 19 -2.20 -8.50 -2.08
N LEU A 20 -1.02 -8.09 -2.57
CA LEU A 20 -0.91 -7.22 -3.74
C LEU A 20 -1.43 -7.88 -5.00
N VAL A 21 -1.09 -9.15 -5.22
CA VAL A 21 -1.63 -9.91 -6.37
C VAL A 21 -3.16 -9.91 -6.33
N ARG A 22 -3.75 -10.19 -5.16
CA ARG A 22 -5.21 -10.16 -5.00
C ARG A 22 -5.82 -8.77 -5.20
N PHE A 23 -5.18 -7.74 -4.67
CA PHE A 23 -5.62 -6.35 -4.84
C PHE A 23 -5.59 -5.93 -6.31
N GLU A 24 -4.56 -6.34 -7.06
CA GLU A 24 -4.39 -5.96 -8.47
C GLU A 24 -5.25 -6.79 -9.43
N SER A 25 -5.55 -8.04 -9.09
CA SER A 25 -6.40 -8.92 -9.89
C SER A 25 -7.89 -8.76 -9.60
N GLY A 26 -8.25 -8.09 -8.51
CA GLY A 26 -9.65 -7.89 -8.12
C GLY A 26 -10.39 -6.92 -9.04
N THR A 27 -11.65 -7.21 -9.31
CA THR A 27 -12.58 -6.31 -10.02
C THR A 27 -13.50 -5.54 -9.08
N GLU A 28 -13.52 -5.94 -7.80
CA GLU A 28 -14.33 -5.29 -6.77
C GLU A 28 -13.82 -3.87 -6.48
N PRO A 29 -14.72 -2.92 -6.17
CA PRO A 29 -14.32 -1.55 -5.83
C PRO A 29 -13.54 -1.47 -4.51
N ASP A 30 -13.75 -2.45 -3.61
CA ASP A 30 -13.23 -2.44 -2.25
C ASP A 30 -12.29 -3.64 -1.98
N PHE A 31 -11.27 -3.41 -1.15
CA PHE A 31 -10.33 -4.44 -0.72
C PHE A 31 -10.01 -4.30 0.78
N LEU A 32 -10.26 -5.35 1.56
CA LEU A 32 -9.98 -5.38 3.00
C LEU A 32 -8.76 -6.27 3.31
N ALA A 33 -7.71 -5.67 3.87
CA ALA A 33 -6.55 -6.39 4.38
C ALA A 33 -6.56 -6.45 5.92
N VAL A 34 -6.70 -7.66 6.49
CA VAL A 34 -6.57 -7.90 7.93
C VAL A 34 -5.26 -8.65 8.20
N ALA A 35 -4.46 -8.11 9.12
CA ALA A 35 -3.22 -8.74 9.58
C ALA A 35 -2.93 -8.31 11.02
N THR A 36 -2.12 -9.10 11.72
CA THR A 36 -1.73 -8.86 13.12
C THR A 36 -1.08 -7.48 13.32
N PRO A 37 -1.13 -6.89 14.53
CA PRO A 37 -0.37 -5.69 14.87
C PRO A 37 1.12 -5.87 14.52
N GLY A 38 1.75 -4.84 13.94
CA GLY A 38 3.15 -4.91 13.51
C GLY A 38 3.44 -5.73 12.24
N ALA A 39 2.45 -6.37 11.61
CA ALA A 39 2.67 -7.18 10.39
C ALA A 39 3.13 -6.39 9.14
N GLY A 40 3.11 -5.05 9.19
CA GLY A 40 3.49 -4.17 8.08
C GLY A 40 2.34 -3.83 7.14
N LYS A 41 1.12 -3.62 7.67
CA LYS A 41 -0.06 -3.24 6.87
C LYS A 41 0.14 -1.93 6.11
N THR A 42 0.80 -0.96 6.71
CA THR A 42 1.11 0.33 6.08
C THR A 42 2.03 0.15 4.87
N THR A 43 3.04 -0.72 4.95
CA THR A 43 3.93 -1.01 3.82
C THR A 43 3.15 -1.61 2.64
N PHE A 44 2.24 -2.55 2.91
CA PHE A 44 1.34 -3.09 1.90
C PHE A 44 0.48 -1.99 1.25
N ALA A 45 -0.18 -1.15 2.06
CA ALA A 45 -1.06 -0.10 1.57
C ALA A 45 -0.33 0.94 0.71
N LEU A 46 0.88 1.35 1.12
CA LEU A 46 1.71 2.30 0.36
C LEU A 46 2.19 1.72 -0.97
N GLU A 47 2.54 0.44 -1.01
CA GLU A 47 2.93 -0.23 -2.24
C GLU A 47 1.73 -0.34 -3.20
N ALA A 48 0.55 -0.74 -2.70
CA ALA A 48 -0.68 -0.80 -3.48
C ALA A 48 -1.04 0.56 -4.08
N ALA A 49 -1.00 1.62 -3.26
CA ALA A 49 -1.23 2.99 -3.69
C ALA A 49 -0.24 3.46 -4.76
N GLN A 50 1.06 3.17 -4.57
CA GLN A 50 2.07 3.54 -5.57
C GLN A 50 1.83 2.83 -6.91
N ARG A 51 1.54 1.53 -6.89
CA ARG A 51 1.28 0.75 -8.11
C ARG A 51 0.02 1.22 -8.82
N ALA A 52 -1.04 1.52 -8.08
CA ALA A 52 -2.28 2.05 -8.65
C ALA A 52 -2.06 3.42 -9.33
N LEU A 53 -1.25 4.30 -8.72
CA LEU A 53 -0.85 5.58 -9.32
C LEU A 53 0.03 5.37 -10.56
N ALA A 54 1.05 4.51 -10.47
CA ALA A 54 1.97 4.24 -11.57
C ALA A 54 1.29 3.60 -12.79
N ALA A 55 0.29 2.74 -12.55
CA ALA A 55 -0.53 2.14 -13.59
C ALA A 55 -1.62 3.09 -14.13
N GLY A 56 -1.75 4.31 -13.59
CA GLY A 56 -2.79 5.26 -13.98
C GLY A 56 -4.22 4.85 -13.61
N ARG A 57 -4.40 3.78 -12.81
CA ARG A 57 -5.71 3.33 -12.35
C ARG A 57 -6.39 4.35 -11.43
N VAL A 58 -5.59 5.10 -10.68
CA VAL A 58 -6.04 6.21 -9.84
C VAL A 58 -5.21 7.46 -10.09
N ARG A 59 -5.82 8.62 -9.85
CA ARG A 59 -5.16 9.94 -9.96
C ARG A 59 -4.86 10.59 -8.61
N ARG A 60 -5.46 10.10 -7.53
CA ARG A 60 -5.32 10.63 -6.18
C ARG A 60 -5.46 9.51 -5.17
N VAL A 61 -4.74 9.62 -4.06
CA VAL A 61 -4.84 8.73 -2.90
C VAL A 61 -5.19 9.57 -1.69
N VAL A 62 -6.17 9.11 -0.91
CA VAL A 62 -6.56 9.71 0.37
C VAL A 62 -6.26 8.69 1.46
N VAL A 63 -5.53 9.10 2.49
CA VAL A 63 -5.25 8.28 3.67
C VAL A 63 -6.02 8.87 4.83
N VAL A 64 -6.90 8.08 5.42
CA VAL A 64 -7.63 8.44 6.64
C VAL A 64 -7.01 7.67 7.79
N THR A 65 -6.58 8.40 8.80
CA THR A 65 -6.00 7.83 10.03
C THR A 65 -6.65 8.49 11.24
N PRO A 66 -6.90 7.76 12.33
CA PRO A 66 -7.30 8.36 13.59
C PRO A 66 -6.26 9.39 14.05
N THR A 67 -6.72 10.51 14.61
CA THR A 67 -5.86 11.55 15.19
C THR A 67 -5.34 11.21 16.58
N GLN A 68 -5.89 10.17 17.23
CA GLN A 68 -5.46 9.66 18.53
C GLN A 68 -5.39 8.12 18.51
N HIS A 69 -4.32 7.59 19.11
CA HIS A 69 -3.99 6.16 19.29
C HIS A 69 -3.90 5.34 17.99
N LEU A 70 -2.69 4.83 17.71
CA LEU A 70 -2.38 3.91 16.61
C LEU A 70 -1.81 2.59 17.14
#